data_AF-A0A8C0B1V2-F1
#
_entry.id   AF-A0A8C0B1V2-F1
#
_cell.length_a   1.000
_cell.length_b   1.000
_cell.length_c   1.000
_cell.angle_alpha   90.00
_cell.angle_beta   90.00
_cell.angle_gamma   90.00
#
_symmetry.space_group_name_H-M   'P 1'
#
loop_
_entity.id
_entity.type
_entity.pdbx_description
1 polymer ?
#
loop_
_entity_poly.entity_id
_entity_poly.type
_entity_poly.pdbx_seq_one_letter_code
_entity_poly.pdbx_strand_id
1 'polypeptide(L)'
;MYFAKHNRYYITGSANHLLMLESFGCTMFSLMWFHCDLLVYFIVSFGKYSLYFSVGKFRVAVGQRSLSANTAAFAKSAAMLSNSEDHTALSRALSQLAEVEEKIDQLHQEQAFADFYVFSELFGDYIRLIAAVKGVFDHRMKCWQKWQDAQVTLQKKHEAEAKLQLANRPDKLQQAKDDIKEWETKVQQGEKDFEQVSKTIREEVQRFERERVKDFKTVIIKYLESLVQTQQQLIKYWEAFLPEAKSIA
;
A
#
# COMPACT_ATOMS: atom_id res chain seq x y z
N MET A 1 -2.91 27.45 28.51
CA MET A 1 -1.95 28.57 28.63
C MET A 1 -0.84 28.28 27.63
N TYR A 2 -0.84 28.71 26.39
CA TYR A 2 -0.86 30.08 25.84
C TYR A 2 -1.50 30.03 24.42
N PHE A 3 -1.84 31.18 23.86
CA PHE A 3 -2.55 31.42 22.59
C PHE A 3 -4.08 31.30 22.59
N ALA A 4 -4.70 32.09 23.47
CA ALA A 4 -6.06 32.59 23.25
C ALA A 4 -6.09 34.09 23.61
N LYS A 5 -5.60 34.95 22.70
CA LYS A 5 -5.80 36.41 22.77
C LYS A 5 -5.21 37.07 21.50
N HIS A 6 -6.06 37.24 20.49
CA HIS A 6 -6.14 38.44 19.64
C HIS A 6 -6.99 38.14 18.40
N ASN A 7 -8.28 38.45 18.46
CA ASN A 7 -8.89 39.44 17.57
C ASN A 7 -10.37 39.57 17.90
N ARG A 8 -10.66 40.57 18.73
CA ARG A 8 -12.02 41.04 18.98
C ARG A 8 -11.95 42.55 18.81
N TYR A 9 -12.17 43.07 17.60
CA TYR A 9 -12.43 44.49 17.38
C TYR A 9 -13.16 44.76 16.04
N TYR A 10 -14.28 45.49 16.18
CA TYR A 10 -15.07 46.27 15.21
C TYR A 10 -15.92 45.58 14.14
N ILE A 11 -17.18 45.31 14.52
CA ILE A 11 -18.35 45.46 13.66
C ILE A 11 -18.84 46.89 13.84
N THR A 12 -18.67 47.77 12.84
CA THR A 12 -19.57 48.90 12.54
C THR A 12 -19.25 49.42 11.14
N GLY A 13 -20.25 49.51 10.27
CA GLY A 13 -20.18 50.32 9.06
C GLY A 13 -20.35 49.55 7.75
N SER A 14 -21.57 49.65 7.21
CA SER A 14 -22.00 49.40 5.84
C SER A 14 -20.91 49.50 4.76
N ALA A 15 -20.97 48.56 3.80
CA ALA A 15 -20.10 48.36 2.63
C ALA A 15 -18.82 47.53 2.86
N ASN A 16 -18.97 46.21 3.04
CA ASN A 16 -17.90 45.22 2.80
C ASN A 16 -18.48 43.80 2.77
N HIS A 17 -19.23 43.44 1.72
CA HIS A 17 -19.65 42.05 1.51
C HIS A 17 -18.71 41.27 0.56
N LEU A 18 -17.67 41.93 0.02
CA LEU A 18 -16.72 41.34 -0.92
C LEU A 18 -15.35 40.97 -0.28
N LEU A 19 -14.99 41.57 0.86
CA LEU A 19 -13.73 41.29 1.57
C LEU A 19 -13.81 40.11 2.57
N MET A 20 -14.99 39.54 2.78
CA MET A 20 -15.14 38.33 3.60
C MET A 20 -14.76 37.04 2.86
N LEU A 21 -14.72 37.02 1.52
CA LEU A 21 -14.39 35.82 0.77
C LEU A 21 -12.89 35.49 0.76
N GLU A 22 -12.01 36.47 1.01
CA GLU A 22 -10.56 36.22 1.06
C GLU A 22 -10.09 35.55 2.38
N SER A 23 -10.83 35.68 3.48
CA SER A 23 -10.47 35.05 4.77
C SER A 23 -11.07 33.66 5.00
N PHE A 24 -12.12 33.28 4.27
CA PHE A 24 -12.68 31.92 4.36
C PHE A 24 -11.89 30.88 3.56
N GLY A 25 -11.11 31.29 2.55
CA GLY A 25 -10.23 30.39 1.79
C GLY A 25 -9.09 29.81 2.63
N CYS A 26 -8.39 30.63 3.43
CA CYS A 26 -7.21 30.19 4.19
C CYS A 26 -7.52 29.31 5.41
N THR A 27 -8.66 29.48 6.06
CA THR A 27 -9.02 28.70 7.25
C THR A 27 -9.56 27.31 6.90
N MET A 28 -10.29 27.17 5.79
CA MET A 28 -10.69 25.88 5.23
C MET A 28 -9.49 25.11 4.67
N PHE A 29 -8.48 25.82 4.14
CA PHE A 29 -7.21 25.25 3.69
C PHE A 29 -6.46 24.56 4.83
N SER A 30 -6.36 25.21 6.00
CA SER A 30 -5.66 24.64 7.16
C SER A 30 -6.35 23.40 7.71
N LEU A 31 -7.69 23.38 7.77
CA LEU A 31 -8.47 22.23 8.25
C LEU A 31 -8.49 21.05 7.25
N MET A 32 -8.52 21.32 5.94
CA MET A 32 -8.52 20.28 4.91
C MET A 32 -7.12 19.71 4.66
N TRP A 33 -6.07 20.52 4.86
CA TRP A 33 -4.67 20.06 4.91
C TRP A 33 -4.38 19.22 6.15
N PHE A 34 -4.81 19.64 7.34
CA PHE A 34 -4.57 18.88 8.58
C PHE A 34 -5.15 17.45 8.54
N HIS A 35 -6.26 17.24 7.81
CA HIS A 35 -6.84 15.90 7.63
C HIS A 35 -6.11 15.06 6.56
N CYS A 36 -5.48 15.69 5.57
CA CYS A 36 -4.70 14.99 4.52
C CYS A 36 -3.26 14.68 4.96
N ASP A 37 -2.64 15.51 5.79
CA ASP A 37 -1.30 15.27 6.33
C ASP A 37 -1.25 14.05 7.26
N LEU A 38 -2.34 13.73 7.96
CA LEU A 38 -2.45 12.47 8.73
C LEU A 38 -2.34 11.22 7.83
N LEU A 39 -2.87 11.28 6.59
CA LEU A 39 -2.76 10.18 5.62
C LEU A 39 -1.35 10.05 5.06
N VAL A 40 -0.66 11.16 4.81
CA VAL A 40 0.77 11.16 4.43
C VAL A 40 1.63 10.59 5.56
N TYR A 41 1.35 10.95 6.81
CA TYR A 41 1.97 10.34 7.99
C TYR A 41 1.69 8.83 8.09
N PHE A 42 0.48 8.38 7.69
CA PHE A 42 0.12 6.97 7.62
C PHE A 42 0.92 6.22 6.55
N ILE A 43 1.10 6.81 5.36
CA ILE A 43 1.90 6.26 4.25
C ILE A 43 3.38 6.17 4.63
N VAL A 44 3.94 7.21 5.27
CA VAL A 44 5.35 7.24 5.73
C VAL A 44 5.59 6.26 6.87
N SER A 45 4.65 6.13 7.82
CA SER A 45 4.71 5.11 8.88
C SER A 45 4.63 3.70 8.30
N PHE A 46 3.81 3.45 7.27
CA PHE A 46 3.73 2.14 6.60
C PHE A 46 5.02 1.74 5.86
N GLY A 47 5.75 2.71 5.29
CA GLY A 47 7.05 2.47 4.65
C GLY A 47 8.10 1.86 5.60
N LYS A 48 8.08 2.23 6.89
CA LYS A 48 8.95 1.62 7.91
C LYS A 48 8.58 0.17 8.21
N TYR A 49 7.30 -0.18 8.18
CA TYR A 49 6.85 -1.58 8.33
C TYR A 49 7.29 -2.47 7.15
N SER A 50 7.34 -1.93 5.92
CA SER A 50 7.86 -2.64 4.75
C SER A 50 9.31 -3.10 4.92
N LEU A 51 10.15 -2.30 5.61
CA LEU A 51 11.56 -2.63 5.89
C LEU A 51 11.67 -3.71 6.99
N TYR A 52 10.94 -3.57 8.09
CA TYR A 52 10.89 -4.57 9.17
C TYR A 52 10.36 -5.93 8.68
N PHE A 53 9.41 -5.94 7.74
CA PHE A 53 8.85 -7.17 7.20
C PHE A 53 9.79 -7.88 6.21
N SER A 54 10.59 -7.12 5.45
CA SER A 54 11.65 -7.69 4.60
C SER A 54 12.71 -8.45 5.44
N VAL A 55 13.02 -7.93 6.63
CA VAL A 55 13.91 -8.60 7.60
C VAL A 55 13.26 -9.87 8.20
N GLY A 56 11.94 -9.85 8.44
CA GLY A 56 11.19 -11.03 8.87
C GLY A 56 11.15 -12.16 7.83
N LYS A 57 10.96 -11.82 6.54
CA LYS A 57 11.02 -12.75 5.39
C LYS A 57 12.36 -13.47 5.28
N PHE A 58 13.46 -12.76 5.51
CA PHE A 58 14.79 -13.35 5.50
C PHE A 58 14.94 -14.40 6.62
N ARG A 59 14.36 -14.17 7.80
CA ARG A 59 14.53 -15.06 8.95
C ARG A 59 13.79 -16.40 8.82
N VAL A 60 12.57 -16.41 8.24
CA VAL A 60 11.81 -17.66 8.00
C VAL A 60 12.47 -18.50 6.91
N ALA A 61 12.90 -17.87 5.81
CA ALA A 61 13.62 -18.55 4.73
C ALA A 61 14.99 -19.10 5.19
N VAL A 62 15.68 -18.39 6.08
CA VAL A 62 16.94 -18.86 6.69
C VAL A 62 16.70 -20.06 7.62
N GLY A 63 15.61 -20.07 8.38
CA GLY A 63 15.24 -21.20 9.25
C GLY A 63 15.00 -22.50 8.48
N GLN A 64 14.24 -22.44 7.38
CA GLN A 64 14.01 -23.61 6.53
C GLN A 64 15.27 -24.05 5.76
N ARG A 65 16.13 -23.11 5.33
CA ARG A 65 17.44 -23.45 4.73
C ARG A 65 18.38 -24.16 5.71
N SER A 66 18.40 -23.76 6.98
CA SER A 66 19.19 -24.46 7.99
C SER A 66 18.68 -25.87 8.26
N LEU A 67 17.36 -26.09 8.20
CA LEU A 67 16.76 -27.41 8.38
C LEU A 67 17.11 -28.33 7.20
N SER A 68 16.92 -27.84 5.97
CA SER A 68 17.33 -28.49 4.72
C SER A 68 18.82 -28.88 4.72
N ALA A 69 19.71 -27.96 5.08
CA ALA A 69 21.15 -28.23 5.14
C ALA A 69 21.52 -29.34 6.16
N ASN A 70 20.82 -29.40 7.30
CA ASN A 70 21.04 -30.42 8.32
C ASN A 70 20.52 -31.79 7.89
N THR A 71 19.32 -31.85 7.28
CA THR A 71 18.72 -33.05 6.69
C THR A 71 19.60 -33.63 5.56
N ALA A 72 20.10 -32.79 4.66
CA ALA A 72 21.00 -33.22 3.59
C ALA A 72 22.35 -33.75 4.13
N ALA A 73 22.91 -33.12 5.16
CA ALA A 73 24.12 -33.62 5.81
C ALA A 73 23.89 -34.97 6.49
N PHE A 74 22.74 -35.15 7.14
CA PHE A 74 22.34 -36.41 7.77
C PHE A 74 22.12 -37.53 6.74
N ALA A 75 21.39 -37.27 5.65
CA ALA A 75 21.19 -38.22 4.56
C ALA A 75 22.53 -38.73 4.00
N LYS A 76 23.48 -37.82 3.77
CA LYS A 76 24.81 -38.17 3.27
C LYS A 76 25.59 -39.03 4.27
N SER A 77 25.55 -38.70 5.55
CA SER A 77 26.18 -39.51 6.59
C SER A 77 25.54 -40.90 6.71
N ALA A 78 24.20 -41.00 6.67
CA ALA A 78 23.47 -42.27 6.71
C ALA A 78 23.81 -43.17 5.51
N ALA A 79 23.91 -42.60 4.30
CA ALA A 79 24.33 -43.33 3.10
C ALA A 79 25.79 -43.83 3.19
N MET A 80 26.70 -43.02 3.76
CA MET A 80 28.08 -43.44 3.97
C MET A 80 28.18 -44.60 4.98
N LEU A 81 27.41 -44.54 6.07
CA LEU A 81 27.31 -45.62 7.07
C LEU A 81 26.71 -46.89 6.48
N SER A 82 25.67 -46.78 5.63
CA SER A 82 25.08 -47.92 4.91
C SER A 82 26.13 -48.71 4.11
N ASN A 83 27.06 -48.01 3.46
CA ASN A 83 28.06 -48.64 2.59
C ASN A 83 29.22 -49.29 3.38
N SER A 84 29.39 -48.96 4.66
CA SER A 84 30.40 -49.55 5.55
C SER A 84 29.87 -50.67 6.44
N GLU A 85 28.56 -50.92 6.44
CA GLU A 85 27.91 -51.84 7.38
C GLU A 85 27.77 -53.25 6.79
N ASP A 86 28.32 -54.26 7.49
CA ASP A 86 28.28 -55.67 7.04
C ASP A 86 26.89 -56.32 7.22
N HIS A 87 26.06 -55.77 8.12
CA HIS A 87 24.71 -56.27 8.37
C HIS A 87 23.73 -55.79 7.30
N THR A 88 23.35 -56.69 6.38
CA THR A 88 22.56 -56.35 5.18
C THR A 88 21.22 -55.66 5.50
N ALA A 89 20.53 -56.04 6.58
CA ALA A 89 19.27 -55.38 6.96
C ALA A 89 19.48 -53.96 7.51
N LEU A 90 20.60 -53.72 8.21
CA LEU A 90 20.95 -52.40 8.75
C LEU A 90 21.42 -51.47 7.62
N SER A 91 22.22 -51.99 6.70
CA SER A 91 22.62 -51.28 5.48
C SER A 91 21.41 -50.87 4.65
N ARG A 92 20.45 -51.78 4.40
CA ARG A 92 19.22 -51.48 3.67
C ARG A 92 18.37 -50.39 4.33
N ALA A 93 18.25 -50.43 5.66
CA ALA A 93 17.51 -49.42 6.39
C ALA A 93 18.17 -48.04 6.40
N LEU A 94 19.50 -47.99 6.51
CA LEU A 94 20.26 -46.73 6.40
C LEU A 94 20.16 -46.12 4.99
N SER A 95 20.15 -46.95 3.94
CA SER A 95 19.90 -46.52 2.57
C SER A 95 18.48 -45.93 2.40
N GLN A 96 17.46 -46.59 2.93
CA GLN A 96 16.08 -46.07 2.86
C GLN A 96 15.88 -44.82 3.72
N LEU A 97 16.54 -44.72 4.86
CA LEU A 97 16.54 -43.51 5.69
C LEU A 97 17.16 -42.34 4.92
N ALA A 98 18.27 -42.56 4.22
CA ALA A 98 18.89 -41.54 3.38
C ALA A 98 17.95 -41.08 2.24
N GLU A 99 17.24 -42.00 1.59
CA GLU A 99 16.25 -41.67 0.55
C GLU A 99 15.05 -40.87 1.10
N VAL A 100 14.58 -41.22 2.29
CA VAL A 100 13.50 -40.49 2.98
C VAL A 100 13.96 -39.08 3.35
N GLU A 101 15.16 -38.94 3.90
CA GLU A 101 15.73 -37.63 4.24
C GLU A 101 15.97 -36.76 2.99
N GLU A 102 16.36 -37.34 1.85
CA GLU A 102 16.46 -36.60 0.58
C GLU A 102 15.08 -36.09 0.10
N LYS A 103 14.03 -36.92 0.20
CA LYS A 103 12.65 -36.50 -0.14
C LYS A 103 12.15 -35.41 0.81
N ILE A 104 12.50 -35.49 2.09
CA ILE A 104 12.18 -34.46 3.09
C ILE A 104 12.92 -33.16 2.78
N ASP A 105 14.18 -33.22 2.36
CA ASP A 105 14.96 -32.05 1.95
C ASP A 105 14.31 -31.34 0.76
N GLN A 106 13.97 -32.09 -0.29
CA GLN A 106 13.28 -31.56 -1.48
C GLN A 106 11.95 -30.90 -1.09
N LEU A 107 11.16 -31.55 -0.24
CA LEU A 107 9.89 -31.02 0.24
C LEU A 107 10.05 -29.71 1.03
N HIS A 108 11.08 -29.60 1.88
CA HIS A 108 11.39 -28.35 2.59
C HIS A 108 11.86 -27.24 1.64
N GLN A 109 12.64 -27.58 0.61
CA GLN A 109 13.06 -26.60 -0.40
C GLN A 109 11.85 -26.06 -1.18
N GLU A 110 10.97 -26.93 -1.66
CA GLU A 110 9.74 -26.55 -2.35
C GLU A 110 8.85 -25.67 -1.49
N GLN A 111 8.67 -26.02 -0.21
CA GLN A 111 7.93 -25.21 0.75
C GLN A 111 8.54 -23.82 0.91
N ALA A 112 9.86 -23.72 1.05
CA ALA A 112 10.54 -22.44 1.19
C ALA A 112 10.34 -21.52 -0.03
N PHE A 113 10.35 -22.10 -1.23
CA PHE A 113 10.06 -21.35 -2.46
C PHE A 113 8.60 -20.91 -2.55
N ALA A 114 7.66 -21.80 -2.23
CA ALA A 114 6.23 -21.49 -2.24
C ALA A 114 5.88 -20.39 -1.23
N ASP A 115 6.38 -20.51 0.00
CA ASP A 115 6.21 -19.53 1.08
C ASP A 115 6.76 -18.15 0.63
N PHE A 116 7.97 -18.13 0.08
CA PHE A 116 8.59 -16.91 -0.41
C PHE A 116 7.77 -16.26 -1.53
N TYR A 117 7.28 -17.05 -2.48
CA TYR A 117 6.50 -16.57 -3.62
C TYR A 117 5.18 -15.93 -3.16
N VAL A 118 4.39 -16.65 -2.36
CA VAL A 118 3.07 -16.19 -1.88
C VAL A 118 3.18 -14.86 -1.14
N PHE A 119 4.15 -14.73 -0.23
CA PHE A 119 4.35 -13.47 0.48
C PHE A 119 4.89 -12.39 -0.45
N SER A 120 5.84 -12.70 -1.33
CA SER A 120 6.41 -11.70 -2.24
C SER A 120 5.38 -11.11 -3.19
N GLU A 121 4.46 -11.92 -3.71
CA GLU A 121 3.34 -11.48 -4.52
C GLU A 121 2.40 -10.58 -3.73
N LEU A 122 1.95 -11.02 -2.54
CA LEU A 122 1.08 -10.25 -1.65
C LEU A 122 1.67 -8.86 -1.36
N PHE A 123 2.92 -8.79 -0.90
CA PHE A 123 3.55 -7.51 -0.60
C PHE A 123 3.80 -6.67 -1.85
N GLY A 124 4.11 -7.29 -2.98
CA GLY A 124 4.25 -6.61 -4.26
C GLY A 124 2.96 -5.90 -4.69
N ASP A 125 1.82 -6.56 -4.53
CA ASP A 125 0.51 -5.97 -4.81
C ASP A 125 0.19 -4.80 -3.89
N TYR A 126 0.46 -4.94 -2.58
CA TYR A 126 0.28 -3.82 -1.64
C TYR A 126 1.15 -2.61 -1.97
N ILE A 127 2.41 -2.83 -2.36
CA ILE A 127 3.31 -1.74 -2.78
C ILE A 127 2.77 -1.05 -4.04
N ARG A 128 2.32 -1.83 -5.05
CA ARG A 128 1.71 -1.29 -6.27
C ARG A 128 0.45 -0.48 -5.97
N LEU A 129 -0.39 -0.98 -5.05
CA LEU A 129 -1.60 -0.28 -4.65
C LEU A 129 -1.29 1.05 -3.96
N ILE A 130 -0.31 1.08 -3.06
CA ILE A 130 0.14 2.33 -2.41
C ILE A 130 0.67 3.32 -3.46
N ALA A 131 1.42 2.85 -4.45
CA ALA A 131 1.90 3.68 -5.55
C ALA A 131 0.75 4.25 -6.40
N ALA A 132 -0.27 3.44 -6.68
CA ALA A 132 -1.48 3.89 -7.39
C ALA A 132 -2.23 4.95 -6.58
N VAL A 133 -2.43 4.74 -5.28
CA VAL A 133 -3.05 5.71 -4.37
C VAL A 133 -2.30 7.03 -4.39
N LYS A 134 -0.96 7.00 -4.31
CA LYS A 134 -0.12 8.19 -4.44
C LYS A 134 -0.38 8.92 -5.76
N GLY A 135 -0.42 8.19 -6.88
CA GLY A 135 -0.72 8.76 -8.20
C GLY A 135 -2.10 9.44 -8.27
N VAL A 136 -3.10 8.90 -7.59
CA VAL A 136 -4.44 9.51 -7.50
C VAL A 136 -4.41 10.82 -6.69
N PHE A 137 -3.67 10.86 -5.58
CA PHE A 137 -3.48 12.11 -4.82
C PHE A 137 -2.72 13.17 -5.62
N ASP A 138 -1.70 12.78 -6.38
CA ASP A 138 -0.99 13.69 -7.29
C ASP A 138 -1.93 14.25 -8.37
N HIS A 139 -2.85 13.43 -8.88
CA HIS A 139 -3.87 13.89 -9.83
C HIS A 139 -4.85 14.88 -9.17
N ARG A 140 -5.32 14.60 -7.95
CA ARG A 140 -6.16 15.53 -7.19
C ARG A 140 -5.47 16.89 -6.98
N MET A 141 -4.17 16.88 -6.68
CA MET A 141 -3.38 18.10 -6.52
C MET A 141 -3.32 18.91 -7.83
N LYS A 142 -3.18 18.25 -8.98
CA LYS A 142 -3.22 18.91 -10.30
C LYS A 142 -4.58 19.51 -10.62
N CYS A 143 -5.68 18.80 -10.34
CA CYS A 143 -7.04 19.34 -10.50
C CYS A 143 -7.24 20.59 -9.64
N TRP A 144 -6.78 20.55 -8.39
CA TRP A 144 -6.83 21.69 -7.49
C TRP A 144 -6.02 22.88 -8.00
N GLN A 145 -4.78 22.67 -8.45
CA GLN A 145 -3.94 23.73 -9.02
C GLN A 145 -4.62 24.38 -10.23
N LYS A 146 -5.16 23.57 -11.16
CA LYS A 146 -5.88 24.05 -12.34
C LYS A 146 -7.08 24.93 -11.95
N TRP A 147 -7.84 24.53 -10.92
CA TRP A 147 -8.96 25.31 -10.41
C TRP A 147 -8.50 26.65 -9.81
N GLN A 148 -7.45 26.65 -9.00
CA GLN A 148 -6.91 27.86 -8.39
C GLN A 148 -6.32 28.83 -9.42
N ASP A 149 -5.58 28.33 -10.41
CA ASP A 149 -5.04 29.15 -11.49
C ASP A 149 -6.16 29.84 -12.30
N ALA A 150 -7.26 29.12 -12.54
CA ALA A 150 -8.45 29.69 -13.17
C ALA A 150 -9.11 30.76 -12.28
N GLN A 151 -9.16 30.55 -10.96
CA GLN A 151 -9.72 31.49 -10.00
C GLN A 151 -8.90 32.79 -9.92
N VAL A 152 -7.57 32.68 -9.87
CA VAL A 152 -6.66 33.84 -9.91
C VAL A 152 -6.80 34.60 -11.24
N THR A 153 -6.96 33.89 -12.35
CA THR A 153 -7.15 34.52 -13.66
C THR A 153 -8.48 35.26 -13.74
N LEU A 154 -9.56 34.67 -13.22
CA LEU A 154 -10.86 35.31 -13.12
C LEU A 154 -10.79 36.60 -12.29
N GLN A 155 -10.11 36.56 -11.14
CA GLN A 155 -9.91 37.74 -10.30
C GLN A 155 -9.22 38.89 -11.06
N LYS A 156 -8.15 38.58 -11.80
CA LYS A 156 -7.45 39.57 -12.64
C LYS A 156 -8.36 40.14 -13.75
N LYS A 157 -9.29 39.34 -14.29
CA LYS A 157 -10.26 39.80 -15.30
C LYS A 157 -11.29 40.76 -14.69
N HIS A 158 -11.79 40.49 -13.49
CA HIS A 158 -12.64 41.44 -12.74
C HIS A 158 -11.92 42.76 -12.43
N GLU A 159 -10.66 42.72 -11.99
CA GLU A 159 -9.87 43.93 -11.77
C GLU A 159 -9.66 44.76 -13.05
N ALA A 160 -9.45 44.08 -14.18
CA ALA A 160 -9.31 44.73 -15.48
C ALA A 160 -10.63 45.37 -15.95
N GLU A 161 -11.77 44.70 -15.74
CA GLU A 161 -13.09 45.27 -16.00
C GLU A 161 -13.34 46.52 -15.16
N ALA A 162 -13.06 46.48 -13.86
CA ALA A 162 -13.23 47.63 -12.96
C ALA A 162 -12.42 48.85 -13.43
N LYS A 163 -11.19 48.64 -13.91
CA LYS A 163 -10.35 49.70 -14.50
C LYS A 163 -10.93 50.27 -15.80
N LEU A 164 -11.51 49.42 -16.65
CA LEU A 164 -12.15 49.84 -17.91
C LEU A 164 -13.45 50.62 -17.68
N GLN A 165 -14.23 50.24 -16.66
CA GLN A 165 -15.41 51.00 -16.23
C GLN A 165 -15.02 52.41 -15.78
N LEU A 166 -13.97 52.54 -14.95
CA LEU A 166 -13.47 53.84 -14.50
C LEU A 166 -12.92 54.70 -15.66
N ALA A 167 -12.34 54.08 -16.67
CA ALA A 167 -11.82 54.76 -17.86
C ALA A 167 -12.91 55.15 -18.89
N ASN A 168 -14.18 54.80 -18.64
CA ASN A 168 -15.35 55.18 -19.43
C ASN A 168 -15.25 54.80 -20.93
N ARG A 169 -14.71 53.60 -21.23
CA ARG A 169 -14.60 53.05 -22.60
C ARG A 169 -15.59 51.91 -22.84
N PRO A 170 -16.83 52.20 -23.28
CA PRO A 170 -17.90 51.21 -23.39
C PRO A 170 -17.62 50.09 -24.42
N ASP A 171 -16.90 50.39 -25.49
CA ASP A 171 -16.64 49.44 -26.59
C ASP A 171 -15.78 48.23 -26.16
N LYS A 172 -14.90 48.42 -25.15
CA LYS A 172 -14.06 47.35 -24.59
C LYS A 172 -14.68 46.67 -23.37
N LEU A 173 -15.73 47.27 -22.81
CA LEU A 173 -16.37 46.77 -21.60
C LEU A 173 -17.20 45.51 -21.88
N GLN A 174 -17.90 45.47 -23.01
CA GLN A 174 -18.70 44.30 -23.38
C GLN A 174 -17.82 43.05 -23.56
N GLN A 175 -16.69 43.18 -24.26
CA GLN A 175 -15.72 42.10 -24.40
C GLN A 175 -15.16 41.62 -23.05
N ALA A 176 -14.87 42.53 -22.12
CA ALA A 176 -14.37 42.16 -20.79
C ALA A 176 -15.42 41.36 -19.97
N LYS A 177 -16.70 41.70 -20.09
CA LYS A 177 -17.80 40.96 -19.45
C LYS A 177 -17.99 39.57 -20.05
N ASP A 178 -17.88 39.45 -21.37
CA ASP A 178 -17.97 38.15 -22.06
C ASP A 178 -16.79 37.24 -21.68
N ASP A 179 -15.57 37.79 -21.61
CA ASP A 179 -14.38 37.09 -21.08
C ASP A 179 -14.60 36.61 -19.63
N ILE A 180 -15.12 37.47 -18.74
CA ILE A 180 -15.40 37.10 -17.35
C ILE A 180 -16.35 35.91 -17.28
N LYS A 181 -17.45 35.94 -18.03
CA LYS A 181 -18.43 34.85 -18.04
C LYS A 181 -17.83 33.52 -18.53
N GLU A 182 -16.93 33.57 -19.50
CA GLU A 182 -16.18 32.38 -19.94
C GLU A 182 -15.30 31.82 -18.82
N TRP A 183 -14.57 32.69 -18.11
CA TRP A 183 -13.69 32.29 -17.01
C TRP A 183 -14.46 31.81 -15.77
N GLU A 184 -15.61 32.40 -15.46
CA GLU A 184 -16.54 31.90 -14.43
C GLU A 184 -16.95 30.46 -14.72
N THR A 185 -17.28 30.17 -15.99
CA THR A 185 -17.61 28.80 -16.43
C THR A 185 -16.42 27.85 -16.24
N LYS A 186 -15.19 28.30 -16.55
CA LYS A 186 -13.97 27.51 -16.34
C LYS A 186 -13.69 27.24 -14.86
N VAL A 187 -13.91 28.21 -13.98
CA VAL A 187 -13.75 28.05 -12.52
C VAL A 187 -14.76 27.05 -11.99
N GLN A 188 -16.05 27.18 -12.36
CA GLN A 188 -17.09 26.23 -11.97
C GLN A 188 -16.80 24.81 -12.44
N GLN A 189 -16.28 24.64 -13.67
CA GLN A 189 -15.89 23.32 -14.16
C GLN A 189 -14.69 22.76 -13.38
N GLY A 190 -13.67 23.58 -13.09
CA GLY A 190 -12.51 23.17 -12.31
C GLY A 190 -12.87 22.74 -10.88
N GLU A 191 -13.83 23.45 -10.25
CA GLU A 191 -14.36 23.10 -8.94
C GLU A 191 -15.09 21.75 -8.96
N LYS A 192 -15.98 21.54 -9.94
CA LYS A 192 -16.68 20.26 -10.15
C LYS A 192 -15.71 19.11 -10.36
N ASP A 193 -14.68 19.29 -11.19
CA ASP A 193 -13.67 18.26 -11.45
C ASP A 193 -12.93 17.89 -10.14
N PHE A 194 -12.53 18.88 -9.35
CA PHE A 194 -11.84 18.66 -8.07
C PHE A 194 -12.73 17.96 -7.04
N GLU A 195 -14.00 18.36 -6.94
CA GLU A 195 -14.95 17.75 -6.00
C GLU A 195 -15.29 16.31 -6.40
N GLN A 196 -15.48 16.06 -7.69
CA GLN A 196 -15.71 14.70 -8.21
C GLN A 196 -14.52 13.79 -7.89
N VAL A 197 -13.29 14.22 -8.18
CA VAL A 197 -12.08 13.44 -7.84
C VAL A 197 -11.98 13.21 -6.33
N SER A 198 -12.25 14.23 -5.53
CA SER A 198 -12.20 14.12 -4.06
C SER A 198 -13.26 13.15 -3.52
N LYS A 199 -14.46 13.12 -4.11
CA LYS A 199 -15.53 12.19 -3.76
C LYS A 199 -15.13 10.75 -4.09
N THR A 200 -14.67 10.50 -5.32
CA THR A 200 -14.22 9.17 -5.75
C THR A 200 -13.10 8.64 -4.85
N ILE A 201 -12.14 9.49 -4.45
CA ILE A 201 -11.06 9.08 -3.53
C ILE A 201 -11.62 8.61 -2.18
N ARG A 202 -12.61 9.31 -1.61
CA ARG A 202 -13.21 8.90 -0.32
C ARG A 202 -13.91 7.55 -0.44
N GLU A 203 -14.67 7.34 -1.51
CA GLU A 203 -15.39 6.09 -1.77
C GLU A 203 -14.41 4.92 -1.93
N GLU A 204 -13.33 5.11 -2.70
CA GLU A 204 -12.30 4.09 -2.92
C GLU A 204 -11.48 3.79 -1.66
N VAL A 205 -11.15 4.79 -0.84
CA VAL A 205 -10.46 4.55 0.45
C VAL A 205 -11.33 3.70 1.37
N GLN A 206 -12.62 4.02 1.49
CA GLN A 206 -13.54 3.23 2.31
C GLN A 206 -13.72 1.80 1.78
N ARG A 207 -13.75 1.64 0.45
CA ARG A 207 -13.80 0.32 -0.18
C ARG A 207 -12.53 -0.48 0.11
N PHE A 208 -11.36 0.13 -0.06
CA PHE A 208 -10.07 -0.49 0.25
C PHE A 208 -10.00 -0.96 1.70
N GLU A 209 -10.45 -0.16 2.67
CA GLU A 209 -10.44 -0.56 4.08
C GLU A 209 -11.29 -1.81 4.35
N ARG A 210 -12.45 -1.94 3.67
CA ARG A 210 -13.32 -3.11 3.78
C ARG A 210 -12.72 -4.36 3.11
N GLU A 211 -12.11 -4.20 1.95
CA GLU A 211 -11.59 -5.32 1.16
C GLU A 211 -10.22 -5.82 1.68
N ARG A 212 -9.37 -4.93 2.20
CA ARG A 212 -8.00 -5.23 2.67
C ARG A 212 -7.93 -6.44 3.59
N VAL A 213 -8.80 -6.49 4.61
CA VAL A 213 -8.78 -7.58 5.60
C VAL A 213 -9.20 -8.90 4.97
N LYS A 214 -10.15 -8.87 4.04
CA LYS A 214 -10.64 -10.06 3.34
C LYS A 214 -9.56 -10.62 2.41
N ASP A 215 -8.86 -9.76 1.69
CA ASP A 215 -7.79 -10.17 0.78
C ASP A 215 -6.62 -10.76 1.54
N PHE A 216 -6.19 -10.09 2.62
CA PHE A 216 -5.13 -10.59 3.49
C PHE A 216 -5.51 -11.94 4.10
N LYS A 217 -6.72 -12.07 4.64
CA LYS A 217 -7.22 -13.34 5.20
C LYS A 217 -7.22 -14.46 4.15
N THR A 218 -7.65 -14.18 2.92
CA THR A 218 -7.70 -15.18 1.85
C THR A 218 -6.32 -15.71 1.51
N VAL A 219 -5.31 -14.83 1.43
CA VAL A 219 -3.94 -15.24 1.14
C VAL A 219 -3.32 -16.02 2.30
N ILE A 220 -3.57 -15.60 3.55
CA ILE A 220 -3.10 -16.34 4.72
C ILE A 220 -3.75 -17.73 4.82
N ILE A 221 -5.04 -17.87 4.49
CA ILE A 221 -5.70 -19.18 4.48
C ILE A 221 -5.03 -20.10 3.45
N LYS A 222 -4.81 -19.63 2.22
CA LYS A 222 -4.11 -20.40 1.19
C LYS A 222 -2.70 -20.82 1.62
N TYR A 223 -1.98 -19.92 2.29
CA TYR A 223 -0.67 -20.23 2.87
C TYR A 223 -0.76 -21.34 3.93
N LEU A 224 -1.70 -21.25 4.87
CA LEU A 224 -1.89 -22.25 5.91
C LEU A 224 -2.32 -23.61 5.33
N GLU A 225 -3.18 -23.62 4.31
CA GLU A 225 -3.57 -24.83 3.59
C GLU A 225 -2.35 -25.51 2.93
N SER A 226 -1.51 -24.74 2.25
CA SER A 226 -0.25 -25.23 1.68
C SER A 226 0.68 -25.81 2.75
N LEU A 227 0.81 -25.12 3.89
CA LEU A 227 1.67 -25.57 4.99
C LEU A 227 1.18 -26.90 5.58
N VAL A 228 -0.13 -27.05 5.78
CA VAL A 228 -0.73 -28.30 6.25
C VAL A 228 -0.50 -29.43 5.25
N GLN A 229 -0.66 -29.18 3.96
CA GLN A 229 -0.41 -30.18 2.92
C GLN A 229 1.04 -30.67 2.94
N THR A 230 2.02 -29.76 3.09
CA THR A 230 3.43 -30.15 3.21
C THR A 230 3.68 -31.02 4.44
N GLN A 231 3.12 -30.64 5.59
CA GLN A 231 3.25 -31.45 6.82
C GLN A 231 2.60 -32.83 6.69
N GLN A 232 1.47 -32.94 5.98
CA GLN A 232 0.86 -34.24 5.69
C GLN A 232 1.73 -35.12 4.78
N GLN A 233 2.45 -34.55 3.81
CA GLN A 233 3.40 -35.29 2.99
C GLN A 233 4.61 -35.77 3.80
N LEU A 234 5.10 -34.92 4.72
CA LEU A 234 6.18 -35.29 5.64
C LEU A 234 5.80 -36.52 6.48
N ILE A 235 4.57 -36.54 7.04
CA ILE A 235 4.06 -37.68 7.81
C ILE A 235 4.03 -38.94 6.94
N LYS A 236 3.55 -38.86 5.70
CA LYS A 236 3.50 -40.02 4.78
C LYS A 236 4.89 -40.60 4.49
N TYR A 237 5.91 -39.75 4.33
CA TYR A 237 7.28 -40.22 4.11
C TYR A 237 7.81 -40.99 5.34
N TRP A 238 7.54 -40.51 6.55
CA TRP A 238 7.89 -41.22 7.77
C TRP A 238 7.07 -42.50 8.00
N GLU A 239 5.78 -42.50 7.68
CA GLU A 239 4.92 -43.69 7.74
C GLU A 239 5.36 -44.78 6.76
N ALA A 240 5.86 -44.40 5.58
CA ALA A 240 6.42 -45.33 4.62
C ALA A 240 7.75 -45.96 5.10
N PHE A 241 8.52 -45.25 5.92
CA PHE A 241 9.79 -45.74 6.49
C PHE A 241 9.60 -46.66 7.71
N LEU A 242 8.51 -46.48 8.46
CA LEU A 242 8.21 -47.22 9.70
C LEU A 242 8.32 -48.75 9.61
N PRO A 243 7.86 -49.43 8.54
CA PRO A 243 8.00 -50.88 8.39
C PRO A 243 9.45 -51.34 8.30
N GLU A 244 10.30 -50.61 7.58
CA GLU A 244 11.71 -50.98 7.41
C GLU A 244 12.47 -50.76 8.73
N ALA A 245 12.18 -49.66 9.46
CA ALA A 245 12.74 -49.43 10.79
C ALA A 245 12.37 -50.54 11.79
N LYS A 246 11.13 -51.05 11.72
CA LYS A 246 10.67 -52.17 12.56
C LYS A 246 11.28 -53.52 12.20
N SER A 247 11.80 -53.69 10.98
CA SER A 247 12.43 -54.93 10.54
C SER A 247 13.83 -55.18 11.14
N ILE A 248 14.42 -54.15 11.75
CA ILE A 248 15.75 -54.16 12.36
C ILE A 248 15.66 -54.38 13.89
N ALA A 249 14.49 -54.10 14.49
CA ALA A 249 14.21 -54.28 15.91
C ALA A 249 13.82 -55.72 16.24
#